data_AF-A0A9E2XT44-F1
#
_entry.id   AF-A0A9E2XT44-F1
#
_cell.length_a   1.000
_cell.length_b   1.000
_cell.length_c   1.000
_cell.angle_alpha   90.00
_cell.angle_beta   90.00
_cell.angle_gamma   90.00
#
_symmetry.space_group_name_H-M   'P 1'
#
loop_
_entity.id
_entity.type
_entity.pdbx_description
1 polymer ?
#
loop_
_entity_poly.entity_id
_entity_poly.type
_entity_poly.pdbx_seq_one_letter_code
_entity_poly.pdbx_strand_id
1 'polypeptide(L)'
;MSAALAFSGLSPARAAWQSYANTMRWWSWCLIALLLLGVPALGLFQSLDFAFGIFVGITPICALALWGQLVANTLHQNHPTLARLVPHQPRRLRMNLVLIFLAAAGAAQWLAQFTPIQSAGVWIALSLIFVAAAIRQPLLWSTTAVMGFAPLVPNYLPAPAWQAIVHAFAALNTTIGFLCLLAAGSGFLASLVHDGGTAHRAFYDRLQKRRRDLKSAMEGDAVQSGSGWFWTCSQSGYRKAFDKLLARAADGRAGFGREMLALGPQAHLTATAMGLIVLFVIMTIVLSFLWMGGVFDHPQAGAGVANSMFGLLGTLMGGISQLHGSIVRRHQEECLVALLPGVPRGQAFNRQLGRALMRHFFLLWGGGSLLMGLALCWIPGTSSAILAFPVVLVGGGLVLLRDWSRAGPFKGWLAVLFYLPLALAAAGSRVALEESWLGTGSFLALAALILAPLYVWRWRVMMRAPMAWPAARR
;
A
#
# COMPACT_ATOMS: atom_id res chain seq x y z
N MET A 1 32.92 23.71 40.76
CA MET A 1 32.26 22.46 40.33
C MET A 1 30.89 22.80 39.80
N SER A 2 30.83 23.10 38.50
CA SER A 2 29.65 23.54 37.75
C SER A 2 29.43 22.53 36.63
N ALA A 3 28.48 21.61 36.84
CA ALA A 3 28.07 20.64 35.83
C ALA A 3 27.18 21.36 34.79
N ALA A 4 27.84 22.04 33.85
CA ALA A 4 27.24 22.44 32.60
C ALA A 4 26.94 21.15 31.79
N LEU A 5 25.75 20.59 32.00
CA LEU A 5 25.15 19.63 31.08
C LEU A 5 24.98 20.33 29.74
N ALA A 6 25.96 20.14 28.87
CA ALA A 6 25.89 20.50 27.47
C ALA A 6 24.74 19.70 26.83
N PHE A 7 23.53 20.26 26.91
CA PHE A 7 22.44 19.98 25.99
C PHE A 7 22.80 20.56 24.60
N SER A 8 23.91 20.09 24.01
CA SER A 8 24.12 20.12 22.55
C SER A 8 23.34 18.97 21.89
N GLY A 9 22.19 18.63 22.47
CA GLY A 9 21.20 17.71 21.93
C GLY A 9 20.50 18.38 20.76
N LEU A 10 21.10 18.22 19.59
CA LEU A 10 20.42 17.88 18.34
C LEU A 10 18.91 18.14 18.39
N SER A 11 18.46 19.23 17.76
CA SER A 11 17.03 19.43 17.52
C SER A 11 16.46 18.09 17.00
N PRO A 12 15.50 17.44 17.67
CA PRO A 12 14.99 16.14 17.25
C PRO A 12 14.40 16.19 15.83
N ALA A 13 14.03 17.39 15.35
CA ALA A 13 13.70 17.67 13.97
C ALA A 13 14.85 17.45 12.98
N ARG A 14 16.08 17.93 13.26
CA ARG A 14 17.27 17.66 12.42
C ARG A 14 17.69 16.20 12.46
N ALA A 15 17.64 15.55 13.62
CA ALA A 15 18.01 14.12 13.73
C ALA A 15 17.05 13.22 12.94
N ALA A 16 15.74 13.49 12.99
CA ALA A 16 14.76 12.78 12.19
C ALA A 16 14.97 13.01 10.68
N TRP A 17 15.14 14.26 10.24
CA TRP A 17 15.38 14.59 8.83
C TRP A 17 16.71 14.04 8.30
N GLN A 18 17.80 14.11 9.07
CA GLN A 18 19.11 13.58 8.68
C GLN A 18 19.12 12.05 8.57
N SER A 19 18.35 11.34 9.40
CA SER A 19 18.20 9.89 9.28
C SER A 19 17.51 9.46 7.96
N TYR A 20 16.59 10.29 7.46
CA TYR A 20 15.92 10.10 6.18
C TYR A 20 16.79 10.57 4.99
N ALA A 21 17.43 11.73 5.10
CA ALA A 21 18.30 12.30 4.05
C ALA A 21 19.49 11.40 3.72
N ASN A 22 20.13 10.79 4.74
CA ASN A 22 21.26 9.88 4.50
C ASN A 22 20.87 8.52 3.92
N THR A 23 19.58 8.22 3.81
CA THR A 23 19.12 6.92 3.33
C THR A 23 18.12 6.99 2.16
N MET A 24 17.72 8.19 1.73
CA MET A 24 17.13 8.44 0.43
C MET A 24 18.25 8.59 -0.61
N ARG A 25 18.69 7.46 -1.15
CA ARG A 25 19.62 7.45 -2.29
C ARG A 25 18.95 8.15 -3.49
N TRP A 26 19.76 8.82 -4.31
CA TRP A 26 19.38 9.57 -5.52
C TRP A 26 18.32 8.88 -6.41
N TRP A 27 18.33 7.55 -6.49
CA TRP A 27 17.35 6.78 -7.27
C TRP A 27 15.89 6.99 -6.81
N SER A 28 15.67 7.30 -5.53
CA SER A 28 14.33 7.57 -5.00
C SER A 28 13.77 8.88 -5.56
N TRP A 29 14.64 9.89 -5.69
CA TRP A 29 14.32 11.14 -6.36
C TRP A 29 14.13 10.93 -7.86
N CYS A 30 14.93 10.07 -8.50
CA CYS A 30 14.71 9.70 -9.90
C CYS A 30 13.36 9.00 -10.12
N LEU A 31 12.91 8.14 -9.20
CA LEU A 31 11.59 7.52 -9.29
C LEU A 31 10.47 8.53 -9.08
N ILE A 32 10.61 9.44 -8.11
CA ILE A 32 9.63 10.53 -7.91
C ILE A 32 9.59 11.44 -9.14
N ALA A 33 10.74 11.78 -9.72
CA ALA A 33 10.81 12.57 -10.94
C ALA A 33 10.21 11.82 -12.14
N LEU A 34 10.49 10.52 -12.30
CA LEU A 34 9.89 9.68 -13.34
C LEU A 34 8.37 9.58 -13.18
N LEU A 35 7.87 9.54 -11.94
CA LEU A 35 6.45 9.53 -11.63
C LEU A 35 5.77 10.87 -11.97
N LEU A 36 6.36 11.97 -11.49
CA LEU A 36 5.78 13.30 -11.62
C LEU A 36 5.97 13.91 -13.02
N LEU A 37 7.00 13.51 -13.76
CA LEU A 37 7.34 14.06 -15.07
C LEU A 37 7.23 13.01 -16.18
N GLY A 38 7.69 11.79 -15.94
CA GLY A 38 7.72 10.73 -16.95
C GLY A 38 6.33 10.21 -17.33
N VAL A 39 5.43 9.99 -16.36
CA VAL A 39 4.07 9.53 -16.67
C VAL A 39 3.26 10.61 -17.41
N PRO A 40 3.26 11.90 -16.99
CA PRO A 40 2.66 12.96 -17.80
C PRO A 40 3.32 13.13 -19.17
N ALA A 41 4.64 12.96 -19.28
CA ALA A 41 5.33 13.03 -20.57
C ALA A 41 4.86 11.95 -21.55
N LEU A 42 4.48 10.76 -21.06
CA LEU A 42 3.82 9.75 -21.90
C LEU A 42 2.43 10.21 -22.36
N GLY A 43 1.72 10.98 -21.53
CA GLY A 43 0.45 11.58 -21.90
C GLY A 43 0.57 12.65 -22.99
N LEU A 44 1.74 13.29 -23.13
CA LEU A 44 2.00 14.29 -24.18
C LEU A 44 1.95 13.69 -25.60
N PHE A 45 2.11 12.36 -25.73
CA PHE A 45 1.93 11.68 -27.02
C PHE A 45 0.46 11.61 -27.47
N GLN A 46 -0.49 11.78 -26.54
CA GLN A 46 -1.93 11.85 -26.84
C GLN A 46 -2.36 13.31 -26.98
N SER A 47 -2.26 14.08 -25.91
CA SER A 47 -2.61 15.51 -25.89
C SER A 47 -2.04 16.18 -24.64
N LEU A 48 -1.90 17.51 -24.70
CA LEU A 48 -1.53 18.32 -23.53
C LEU A 48 -2.56 18.19 -22.40
N ASP A 49 -3.85 18.13 -22.74
CA ASP A 49 -4.94 17.99 -21.77
C ASP A 49 -4.88 16.64 -21.05
N PHE A 50 -4.55 15.57 -21.78
CA PHE A 50 -4.41 14.24 -21.20
C PHE A 50 -3.19 14.14 -20.27
N ALA A 51 -2.03 14.68 -20.70
CA ALA A 51 -0.84 14.79 -19.87
C ALA A 51 -1.10 15.58 -18.58
N PHE A 52 -1.79 16.72 -18.72
CA PHE A 52 -2.16 17.56 -17.59
C PHE A 52 -3.16 16.84 -16.66
N GLY A 53 -4.14 16.12 -17.22
CA GLY A 53 -5.08 15.29 -16.45
C GLY A 53 -4.37 14.21 -15.62
N ILE A 54 -3.38 13.53 -16.21
CA ILE A 54 -2.54 12.57 -15.47
C ILE A 54 -1.77 13.26 -14.34
N PHE A 55 -1.12 14.39 -14.63
CA PHE A 55 -0.36 15.15 -13.63
C PHE A 55 -1.25 15.58 -12.45
N VAL A 56 -2.43 16.11 -12.75
CA VAL A 56 -3.40 16.51 -11.74
C VAL A 56 -3.98 15.29 -11.01
N GLY A 57 -4.07 14.11 -11.63
CA GLY A 57 -4.48 12.87 -10.96
C GLY A 57 -3.43 12.32 -9.98
N ILE A 58 -2.15 12.38 -10.34
CA ILE A 58 -1.03 11.87 -9.52
C ILE A 58 -0.77 12.79 -8.32
N THR A 59 -0.84 14.10 -8.52
CA THR A 59 -0.46 15.11 -7.53
C THR A 59 -1.19 14.94 -6.18
N PRO A 60 -2.53 14.75 -6.13
CA PRO A 60 -3.26 14.47 -4.91
C PRO A 60 -2.84 13.19 -4.21
N ILE A 61 -2.52 12.12 -4.94
CA ILE A 61 -2.07 10.85 -4.35
C ILE A 61 -0.74 11.06 -3.61
N CYS A 62 0.21 11.74 -4.26
CA CYS A 62 1.48 12.12 -3.65
C CYS A 62 1.26 13.04 -2.45
N ALA A 63 0.39 14.03 -2.56
CA ALA A 63 0.04 14.95 -1.48
C ALA A 63 -0.58 14.22 -0.27
N LEU A 64 -1.48 13.26 -0.50
CA LEU A 64 -2.10 12.44 0.55
C LEU A 64 -1.08 11.54 1.25
N ALA A 65 -0.15 10.94 0.49
CA ALA A 65 0.92 10.12 1.06
C ALA A 65 1.86 10.95 1.95
N LEU A 66 2.28 12.13 1.48
CA LEU A 66 3.10 13.07 2.24
C LEU A 66 2.35 13.60 3.47
N TRP A 67 1.07 13.93 3.32
CA TRP A 67 0.20 14.34 4.41
C TRP A 67 0.09 13.28 5.50
N GLY A 68 -0.15 12.02 5.13
CA GLY A 68 -0.21 10.92 6.08
C GLY A 68 1.08 10.75 6.87
N GLN A 69 2.24 10.88 6.21
CA GLN A 69 3.54 10.87 6.88
C GLN A 69 3.71 12.06 7.83
N LEU A 70 3.29 13.25 7.41
CA LEU A 70 3.37 14.46 8.22
C LEU A 70 2.52 14.34 9.48
N VAL A 71 1.25 13.95 9.34
CA VAL A 71 0.33 13.72 10.46
C VAL A 71 0.92 12.67 11.41
N ALA A 72 1.40 11.55 10.87
CA ALA A 72 2.04 10.52 11.69
C ALA A 72 3.27 11.06 12.43
N ASN A 73 4.13 11.82 11.78
CA ASN A 73 5.30 12.41 12.41
C ASN A 73 4.94 13.45 13.49
N THR A 74 3.94 14.31 13.25
CA THR A 74 3.43 15.26 14.23
C THR A 74 2.87 14.56 15.47
N LEU A 75 2.06 13.51 15.28
CA LEU A 75 1.53 12.70 16.38
C LEU A 75 2.64 11.96 17.14
N HIS A 76 3.74 11.62 16.47
CA HIS A 76 4.90 11.01 17.12
C HIS A 76 5.65 12.00 18.00
N GLN A 77 5.86 13.21 17.50
CA GLN A 77 6.55 14.28 18.21
C GLN A 77 5.77 14.75 19.44
N ASN A 78 4.45 14.59 19.44
CA ASN A 78 3.58 14.90 20.57
C ASN A 78 3.67 13.83 21.68
N HIS A 79 4.86 13.62 22.26
CA HIS A 79 5.04 12.69 23.38
C HIS A 79 4.32 13.22 24.65
N PRO A 80 3.59 12.40 25.43
CA PRO A 80 2.82 12.86 26.58
C PRO A 80 3.63 13.60 27.64
N THR A 81 4.87 13.17 27.88
CA THR A 81 5.79 13.83 28.82
C THR A 81 6.30 15.16 28.26
N LEU A 82 6.65 15.21 26.97
CA LEU A 82 7.17 16.44 26.35
C LEU A 82 6.06 17.51 26.23
N ALA A 83 4.83 17.10 25.94
CA ALA A 83 3.67 17.99 25.90
C ALA A 83 3.43 18.75 27.21
N ARG A 84 3.86 18.20 28.36
CA ARG A 84 3.78 18.86 29.67
C ARG A 84 5.03 19.68 30.00
N LEU A 85 6.21 19.17 29.63
CA LEU A 85 7.50 19.77 30.00
C LEU A 85 7.94 20.90 29.07
N VAL A 86 7.52 20.88 27.80
CA VAL A 86 7.92 21.87 26.79
C VAL A 86 6.76 22.84 26.55
N PRO A 87 6.84 24.09 27.04
CA PRO A 87 5.76 25.05 26.89
C PRO A 87 5.47 25.34 25.42
N HIS A 88 4.19 25.49 25.09
CA HIS A 88 3.68 25.79 23.75
C HIS A 88 3.96 24.75 22.65
N GLN A 89 4.64 23.63 22.93
CA GLN A 89 4.87 22.58 21.94
C GLN A 89 3.55 22.07 21.32
N PRO A 90 2.50 21.72 22.11
CA PRO A 90 1.24 21.26 21.52
C PRO A 90 0.58 22.33 20.64
N ARG A 91 0.62 23.60 21.06
CA ARG A 91 0.08 24.73 20.28
C ARG A 91 0.79 24.90 18.94
N ARG A 92 2.13 24.80 18.91
CA ARG A 92 2.93 24.87 17.68
C ARG A 92 2.63 23.69 16.75
N LEU A 93 2.49 22.48 17.30
CA LEU A 93 2.15 21.29 16.51
C LEU A 93 0.74 21.39 15.90
N ARG A 94 -0.26 21.88 16.65
CA ARG A 94 -1.61 22.16 16.14
C ARG A 94 -1.59 23.17 15.00
N MET A 95 -0.92 24.29 15.21
CA MET A 95 -0.84 25.36 14.23
C MET A 95 -0.17 24.88 12.94
N ASN A 96 0.95 24.16 13.04
CA ASN A 96 1.63 23.60 11.86
C ASN A 96 0.73 22.62 11.09
N LEU A 97 0.03 21.74 11.81
CA LEU A 97 -0.89 20.77 11.18
C LEU A 97 -2.02 21.49 10.41
N VAL A 98 -2.63 22.50 11.03
CA VAL A 98 -3.72 23.29 10.42
C VAL A 98 -3.21 24.11 9.24
N LEU A 99 -2.09 24.82 9.37
CA LEU A 99 -1.54 25.64 8.30
C LEU A 99 -1.20 24.80 7.07
N ILE A 100 -0.60 23.63 7.26
CA ILE A 100 -0.25 22.74 6.14
C ILE A 100 -1.51 22.15 5.50
N PHE A 101 -2.52 21.79 6.29
CA PHE A 101 -3.82 21.38 5.74
C PHE A 101 -4.47 22.47 4.90
N LEU A 102 -4.56 23.70 5.41
CA LEU A 102 -5.13 24.84 4.70
C LEU A 102 -4.35 25.15 3.42
N ALA A 103 -3.01 25.11 3.48
CA ALA A 103 -2.16 25.31 2.31
C ALA A 103 -2.37 24.21 1.25
N ALA A 104 -2.41 22.94 1.66
CA ALA A 104 -2.61 21.82 0.74
C ALA A 104 -4.02 21.82 0.12
N ALA A 105 -5.06 22.03 0.92
CA ALA A 105 -6.43 22.13 0.45
C ALA A 105 -6.65 23.36 -0.44
N GLY A 106 -6.07 24.50 -0.08
CA GLY A 106 -6.11 25.74 -0.87
C GLY A 106 -5.40 25.58 -2.20
N ALA A 107 -4.19 25.00 -2.22
CA ALA A 107 -3.46 24.70 -3.44
C ALA A 107 -4.23 23.71 -4.34
N ALA A 108 -4.87 22.70 -3.74
CA ALA A 108 -5.72 21.77 -4.46
C ALA A 108 -6.95 22.45 -5.09
N GLN A 109 -7.62 23.34 -4.35
CA GLN A 109 -8.75 24.12 -4.87
C GLN A 109 -8.31 25.10 -5.96
N TRP A 110 -7.12 25.69 -5.84
CA TRP A 110 -6.54 26.53 -6.88
C TRP A 110 -6.22 25.73 -8.15
N LEU A 111 -5.60 24.55 -8.02
CA LEU A 111 -5.36 23.65 -9.15
C LEU A 111 -6.68 23.18 -9.79
N ALA A 112 -7.74 23.00 -9.00
CA ALA A 112 -9.05 22.60 -9.50
C ALA A 112 -9.62 23.59 -10.52
N GLN A 113 -9.26 24.88 -10.45
CA GLN A 113 -9.69 25.90 -11.42
C GLN A 113 -9.17 25.64 -12.85
N PHE A 114 -8.07 24.91 -12.97
CA PHE A 114 -7.48 24.53 -14.27
C PHE A 114 -7.95 23.16 -14.75
N THR A 115 -8.90 22.53 -14.05
CA THR A 115 -9.42 21.22 -14.40
C THR A 115 -10.93 21.23 -14.57
N PRO A 116 -11.50 20.26 -15.31
CA PRO A 116 -12.95 20.09 -15.39
C PRO A 116 -13.59 19.71 -14.03
N ILE A 117 -12.80 19.34 -13.02
CA ILE A 117 -13.27 18.88 -11.71
C ILE A 117 -13.21 20.04 -10.70
N GLN A 118 -14.16 20.97 -10.79
CA GLN A 118 -14.20 22.16 -9.91
C GLN A 118 -14.35 21.83 -8.41
N SER A 119 -14.85 20.62 -8.09
CA SER A 119 -14.98 20.10 -6.72
C SER A 119 -13.72 19.41 -6.20
N ALA A 120 -12.61 19.38 -6.94
CA ALA A 120 -11.43 18.60 -6.55
C ALA A 120 -10.84 19.04 -5.20
N GLY A 121 -10.84 20.33 -4.87
CA GLY A 121 -10.36 20.82 -3.58
C GLY A 121 -11.20 20.32 -2.40
N VAL A 122 -12.53 20.21 -2.56
CA VAL A 122 -13.41 19.62 -1.54
C VAL A 122 -13.05 18.16 -1.30
N TRP A 123 -12.90 17.37 -2.37
CA TRP A 123 -12.55 15.95 -2.26
C TRP A 123 -11.17 15.73 -1.65
N ILE A 124 -10.20 16.59 -2.00
CA ILE A 124 -8.84 16.52 -1.43
C ILE A 124 -8.87 16.89 0.05
N ALA A 125 -9.56 17.97 0.42
CA ALA A 125 -9.70 18.35 1.83
C ALA A 125 -10.37 17.24 2.66
N LEU A 126 -11.45 16.64 2.15
CA LEU A 126 -12.10 15.48 2.77
C LEU A 126 -11.12 14.32 2.92
N SER A 127 -10.34 14.02 1.87
CA SER A 127 -9.35 12.94 1.89
C SER A 127 -8.23 13.19 2.90
N LEU A 128 -7.76 14.43 3.04
CA LEU A 128 -6.75 14.81 4.04
C LEU A 128 -7.28 14.62 5.47
N ILE A 129 -8.51 15.08 5.74
CA ILE A 129 -9.18 14.90 7.03
C ILE A 129 -9.37 13.40 7.31
N PHE A 130 -9.84 12.66 6.31
CA PHE A 130 -10.07 11.24 6.39
C PHE A 130 -8.79 10.47 6.73
N VAL A 131 -7.68 10.74 6.03
CA VAL A 131 -6.38 10.10 6.31
C VAL A 131 -5.94 10.39 7.74
N ALA A 132 -6.09 11.63 8.21
CA ALA A 132 -5.75 12.00 9.59
C ALA A 132 -6.63 11.27 10.62
N ALA A 133 -7.93 11.15 10.33
CA ALA A 133 -8.87 10.40 11.14
C ALA A 133 -8.55 8.90 11.16
N ALA A 134 -8.20 8.33 10.01
CA ALA A 134 -7.87 6.91 9.86
C ALA A 134 -6.54 6.54 10.55
N ILE A 135 -5.59 7.47 10.63
CA ILE A 135 -4.39 7.31 11.47
C ILE A 135 -4.77 7.22 12.96
N ARG A 136 -5.75 8.02 13.42
CA ARG A 136 -6.25 7.97 14.81
C ARG A 136 -7.06 6.68 15.06
N GLN A 137 -7.97 6.38 14.15
CA GLN A 137 -8.93 5.29 14.22
C GLN A 137 -8.78 4.38 12.98
N PRO A 138 -7.94 3.33 13.05
CA PRO A 138 -7.63 2.50 11.88
C PRO A 138 -8.82 1.71 11.37
N LEU A 139 -9.88 1.54 12.18
CA LEU A 139 -11.15 1.01 11.69
C LEU A 139 -11.75 1.88 10.58
N LEU A 140 -11.43 3.17 10.51
CA LEU A 140 -11.84 3.99 9.36
C LEU A 140 -11.15 3.53 8.06
N TRP A 141 -9.99 2.88 8.08
CA TRP A 141 -9.46 2.27 6.84
C TRP A 141 -10.36 1.16 6.28
N SER A 142 -11.18 0.50 7.10
CA SER A 142 -12.20 -0.41 6.53
C SER A 142 -13.27 0.38 5.79
N THR A 143 -13.55 1.62 6.18
CA THR A 143 -14.46 2.47 5.40
C THR A 143 -13.86 2.88 4.08
N THR A 144 -12.54 2.96 3.86
CA THR A 144 -12.01 3.14 2.48
C THR A 144 -12.29 1.93 1.60
N ALA A 145 -12.20 0.72 2.17
CA ALA A 145 -12.53 -0.49 1.43
C ALA A 145 -14.01 -0.48 1.03
N VAL A 146 -14.89 0.01 1.91
CA VAL A 146 -16.33 0.19 1.62
C VAL A 146 -16.61 1.40 0.73
N MET A 147 -15.85 2.49 0.86
CA MET A 147 -16.03 3.74 0.11
C MET A 147 -15.51 3.66 -1.33
N GLY A 148 -14.59 2.75 -1.65
CA GLY A 148 -14.36 2.35 -3.04
C GLY A 148 -15.66 1.88 -3.72
N PHE A 149 -16.61 1.38 -2.92
CA PHE A 149 -17.97 1.04 -3.32
C PHE A 149 -19.00 2.12 -2.89
N ALA A 150 -18.61 3.29 -2.36
CA ALA A 150 -19.56 4.35 -1.98
C ALA A 150 -20.41 4.92 -3.12
N PRO A 151 -19.95 5.02 -4.39
CA PRO A 151 -20.84 5.35 -5.51
C PRO A 151 -22.00 4.35 -5.67
N LEU A 152 -21.90 3.21 -5.00
CA LEU A 152 -22.80 2.06 -5.06
C LEU A 152 -23.67 1.92 -3.80
N VAL A 153 -23.43 2.74 -2.76
CA VAL A 153 -24.20 2.81 -1.52
C VAL A 153 -25.55 3.58 -1.60
N PRO A 154 -25.84 4.46 -2.59
CA PRO A 154 -27.09 5.22 -2.62
C PRO A 154 -28.37 4.37 -2.55
N ASN A 155 -28.31 3.11 -2.99
CA ASN A 155 -29.48 2.20 -3.02
C ASN A 155 -29.75 1.48 -1.69
N TYR A 156 -28.90 1.65 -0.68
CA TYR A 156 -28.93 0.86 0.57
C TYR A 156 -29.24 1.65 1.85
N LEU A 157 -29.02 2.97 1.83
CA LEU A 157 -29.60 3.85 2.84
C LEU A 157 -31.06 4.09 2.46
N PRO A 158 -32.00 4.26 3.41
CA PRO A 158 -33.37 4.62 3.07
C PRO A 158 -33.31 5.86 2.17
N ALA A 159 -33.77 5.68 0.92
CA ALA A 159 -33.70 6.66 -0.17
C ALA A 159 -33.92 8.12 0.27
N PRO A 160 -34.91 8.46 1.14
CA PRO A 160 -35.13 9.85 1.54
C PRO A 160 -34.00 10.45 2.38
N ALA A 161 -33.33 9.68 3.26
CA ALA A 161 -32.29 10.23 4.13
C ALA A 161 -30.99 10.50 3.35
N TRP A 162 -30.62 9.58 2.45
CA TRP A 162 -29.47 9.78 1.59
C TRP A 162 -29.72 10.87 0.55
N GLN A 163 -30.90 10.88 -0.08
CA GLN A 163 -31.30 11.98 -0.97
C GLN A 163 -31.31 13.31 -0.22
N ALA A 164 -31.80 13.38 1.02
CA ALA A 164 -31.75 14.61 1.80
C ALA A 164 -30.31 15.08 2.08
N ILE A 165 -29.38 14.16 2.38
CA ILE A 165 -27.96 14.49 2.57
C ILE A 165 -27.34 14.95 1.24
N VAL A 166 -27.57 14.23 0.15
CA VAL A 166 -27.06 14.58 -1.19
C VAL A 166 -27.63 15.91 -1.67
N HIS A 167 -28.94 16.15 -1.47
CA HIS A 167 -29.59 17.42 -1.80
C HIS A 167 -29.08 18.56 -0.92
N ALA A 168 -28.92 18.35 0.38
CA ALA A 168 -28.30 19.34 1.27
C ALA A 168 -26.86 19.66 0.84
N PHE A 169 -26.11 18.66 0.38
CA PHE A 169 -24.75 18.83 -0.11
C PHE A 169 -24.69 19.51 -1.50
N ALA A 170 -25.63 19.19 -2.38
CA ALA A 170 -25.77 19.80 -3.70
C ALA A 170 -26.31 21.25 -3.62
N ALA A 171 -27.12 21.55 -2.61
CA ALA A 171 -27.64 22.88 -2.33
C ALA A 171 -26.59 23.81 -1.70
N LEU A 172 -25.56 23.26 -1.07
CA LEU A 172 -24.42 24.03 -0.61
C LEU A 172 -23.59 24.47 -1.83
N ASN A 173 -23.46 25.78 -2.02
CA ASN A 173 -22.46 26.33 -2.93
C ASN A 173 -21.10 25.70 -2.59
N THR A 174 -20.42 25.14 -3.59
CA THR A 174 -19.12 24.45 -3.44
C THR A 174 -18.11 25.27 -2.66
N THR A 175 -18.17 26.60 -2.78
CA THR A 175 -17.31 27.53 -2.04
C THR A 175 -17.65 27.57 -0.55
N ILE A 176 -18.94 27.66 -0.20
CA ILE A 176 -19.40 27.66 1.20
C ILE A 176 -19.11 26.29 1.84
N GLY A 177 -19.43 25.20 1.13
CA GLY A 177 -19.12 23.84 1.57
C GLY A 177 -17.62 23.64 1.81
N PHE A 178 -16.77 24.14 0.91
CA PHE A 178 -15.32 24.10 1.07
C PHE A 178 -14.84 24.88 2.30
N LEU A 179 -15.33 26.12 2.51
CA LEU A 179 -14.97 26.93 3.68
C LEU A 179 -15.41 26.27 5.00
N CYS A 180 -16.63 25.74 5.05
CA CYS A 180 -17.13 24.97 6.20
C CYS A 180 -16.25 23.75 6.48
N LEU A 181 -15.85 23.04 5.42
CA LEU A 181 -14.95 21.90 5.51
C LEU A 181 -13.55 22.30 6.00
N LEU A 182 -13.00 23.43 5.55
CA LEU A 182 -11.73 23.93 6.04
C LEU A 182 -11.80 24.27 7.54
N ALA A 183 -12.88 24.91 7.99
CA ALA A 183 -13.10 25.25 9.39
C ALA A 183 -13.25 23.99 10.26
N ALA A 184 -14.15 23.07 9.87
CA ALA A 184 -14.39 21.83 10.58
C ALA A 184 -13.15 20.92 10.58
N GLY A 185 -12.48 20.79 9.44
CA GLY A 185 -11.22 20.06 9.29
C GLY A 185 -10.12 20.62 10.16
N SER A 186 -9.96 21.95 10.21
CA SER A 186 -8.96 22.61 11.07
C SER A 186 -9.22 22.34 12.55
N GLY A 187 -10.48 22.43 12.99
CA GLY A 187 -10.87 22.09 14.37
C GLY A 187 -10.59 20.63 14.69
N PHE A 188 -10.97 19.72 13.79
CA PHE A 188 -10.68 18.28 13.94
C PHE A 188 -9.18 18.01 14.03
N LEU A 189 -8.38 18.56 13.11
CA LEU A 189 -6.93 18.37 13.08
C LEU A 189 -6.26 18.93 14.35
N ALA A 190 -6.68 20.11 14.82
CA ALA A 190 -6.19 20.67 16.08
C ALA A 190 -6.49 19.75 17.27
N SER A 191 -7.64 19.07 17.27
CA SER A 191 -8.04 18.11 18.32
C SER A 191 -7.21 16.81 18.32
N LEU A 192 -6.47 16.51 17.25
CA LEU A 192 -5.60 15.33 17.19
C LEU A 192 -4.38 15.45 18.12
N VAL A 193 -3.93 16.67 18.39
CA VAL A 193 -2.81 16.97 19.28
C VAL A 193 -3.34 17.24 20.68
N HIS A 194 -2.88 16.46 21.67
CA HIS A 194 -3.34 16.54 23.07
C HIS A 194 -2.27 17.14 23.99
N ASP A 195 -2.69 17.72 25.12
CA ASP A 195 -1.83 18.44 26.08
C ASP A 195 -1.17 17.56 27.17
N GLY A 196 -1.11 16.23 26.99
CA GLY A 196 -0.36 15.35 27.91
C GLY A 196 -1.15 14.65 29.03
N GLY A 197 -2.49 14.67 29.01
CA GLY A 197 -3.34 13.96 30.00
C GLY A 197 -3.20 12.42 30.00
N THR A 198 -3.92 11.74 30.90
CA THR A 198 -3.96 10.25 30.96
C THR A 198 -4.51 9.65 29.67
N ALA A 199 -5.57 10.25 29.11
CA ALA A 199 -6.11 9.89 27.80
C ALA A 199 -5.08 10.03 26.67
N HIS A 200 -4.21 11.06 26.75
CA HIS A 200 -3.12 11.23 25.78
C HIS A 200 -2.11 10.09 25.88
N ARG A 201 -1.70 9.70 27.10
CA ARG A 201 -0.81 8.55 27.31
C ARG A 201 -1.39 7.26 26.73
N ALA A 202 -2.63 6.92 27.10
CA ALA A 202 -3.30 5.73 26.59
C ALA A 202 -3.42 5.74 25.04
N PHE A 203 -3.72 6.91 24.45
CA PHE A 203 -3.74 7.05 23.00
C PHE A 203 -2.35 6.85 22.39
N TYR A 204 -1.32 7.49 22.96
CA TYR A 204 0.06 7.41 22.49
C TYR A 204 0.59 5.98 22.56
N ASP A 205 0.33 5.26 23.67
CA ASP A 205 0.74 3.87 23.85
C ASP A 205 0.07 2.94 22.84
N ARG A 206 -1.23 3.14 22.57
CA ARG A 206 -1.96 2.42 21.51
C ARG A 206 -1.35 2.71 20.14
N LEU A 207 -1.01 3.96 19.85
CA LEU A 207 -0.39 4.36 18.58
C LEU A 207 1.01 3.73 18.43
N GLN A 208 1.82 3.74 19.49
CA GLN A 208 3.15 3.11 19.51
C GLN A 208 3.08 1.60 19.37
N LYS A 209 2.13 0.94 20.06
CA LYS A 209 1.88 -0.50 19.88
C LYS A 209 1.53 -0.80 18.41
N ARG A 210 0.55 -0.10 17.84
CA ARG A 210 0.14 -0.27 16.44
C ARG A 210 1.27 -0.03 15.45
N ARG A 211 2.13 0.96 15.69
CA ARG A 211 3.30 1.21 14.85
C ARG A 211 4.32 0.08 14.93
N ARG A 212 4.57 -0.44 16.13
CA ARG A 212 5.41 -1.62 16.30
C ARG A 212 4.80 -2.82 15.59
N ASP A 213 3.50 -3.03 15.71
CA ASP A 213 2.78 -4.12 15.02
C ASP A 213 2.86 -3.95 13.50
N LEU A 214 2.60 -2.75 12.97
CA LEU A 214 2.69 -2.46 11.52
C LEU A 214 4.12 -2.59 11.01
N LYS A 215 5.10 -2.05 11.75
CA LYS A 215 6.52 -2.20 11.41
C LYS A 215 6.92 -3.67 11.40
N SER A 216 6.49 -4.45 12.39
CA SER A 216 6.72 -5.89 12.47
C SER A 216 6.08 -6.59 11.27
N ALA A 217 4.82 -6.29 10.94
CA ALA A 217 4.13 -6.84 9.77
C ALA A 217 4.84 -6.51 8.45
N MET A 218 5.32 -5.27 8.28
CA MET A 218 6.07 -4.83 7.09
C MET A 218 7.45 -5.47 7.01
N GLU A 219 8.06 -5.75 8.15
CA GLU A 219 9.30 -6.51 8.28
C GLU A 219 9.08 -8.03 8.16
N GLY A 220 7.84 -8.48 7.89
CA GLY A 220 7.51 -9.89 7.69
C GLY A 220 7.41 -10.70 8.98
N ASP A 221 7.43 -10.05 10.15
CA ASP A 221 7.08 -10.72 11.40
C ASP A 221 5.61 -11.10 11.35
N ALA A 222 5.35 -12.38 11.63
CA ALA A 222 4.02 -12.85 11.96
C ALA A 222 3.53 -12.02 13.15
N VAL A 223 2.68 -11.03 12.91
CA VAL A 223 1.91 -10.43 14.00
C VAL A 223 0.95 -11.53 14.46
N GLN A 224 1.42 -12.34 15.41
CA GLN A 224 0.65 -13.35 16.13
C GLN A 224 -0.47 -12.72 16.98
N SER A 225 -0.59 -11.40 17.01
CA SER A 225 -1.43 -10.67 17.97
C SER A 225 -2.84 -10.34 17.48
N GLY A 226 -3.29 -10.89 16.35
CA GLY A 226 -4.70 -10.87 15.98
C GLY A 226 -5.51 -11.75 16.95
N SER A 227 -5.79 -11.26 18.16
CA SER A 227 -6.66 -11.92 19.13
C SER A 227 -8.10 -11.84 18.64
N GLY A 228 -8.53 -12.85 17.89
CA GLY A 228 -9.90 -12.95 17.38
C GLY A 228 -10.13 -14.27 16.66
N TRP A 229 -11.37 -14.76 16.72
CA TRP A 229 -11.76 -16.01 16.08
C TRP A 229 -11.47 -15.97 14.57
N PHE A 230 -11.78 -14.85 13.90
CA PHE A 230 -11.56 -14.67 12.47
C PHE A 230 -10.08 -14.83 12.08
N TRP A 231 -9.17 -14.16 12.81
CA TRP A 231 -7.73 -14.26 12.58
C TRP A 231 -7.18 -15.65 12.91
N THR A 232 -7.75 -16.32 13.90
CA THR A 232 -7.38 -17.70 14.25
C THR A 232 -7.82 -18.67 13.15
N CYS A 233 -9.04 -18.50 12.63
CA CYS A 233 -9.58 -19.28 11.53
C CYS A 233 -8.78 -19.07 10.24
N SER A 234 -8.46 -17.82 9.88
CA SER A 234 -7.68 -17.51 8.67
C SER A 234 -6.23 -18.00 8.74
N GLN A 235 -5.68 -18.18 9.94
CA GLN A 235 -4.35 -18.77 10.13
C GLN A 235 -4.36 -20.29 10.35
N SER A 236 -5.53 -20.92 10.51
CA SER A 236 -5.62 -22.34 10.86
C SER A 236 -5.00 -23.27 9.81
N GLY A 237 -5.21 -22.97 8.52
CA GLY A 237 -4.62 -23.73 7.41
C GLY A 237 -3.09 -23.60 7.39
N TYR A 238 -2.58 -22.40 7.69
CA TYR A 238 -1.15 -22.18 7.86
C TYR A 238 -0.60 -22.98 9.04
N ARG A 239 -1.21 -22.91 10.22
CA ARG A 239 -0.75 -23.64 11.43
C ARG A 239 -0.67 -25.14 11.17
N LYS A 240 -1.72 -25.74 10.61
CA LYS A 240 -1.73 -27.17 10.25
C LYS A 240 -0.63 -27.54 9.24
N ALA A 241 -0.36 -26.68 8.26
CA ALA A 241 0.69 -26.91 7.28
C ALA A 241 2.09 -26.75 7.90
N PHE A 242 2.24 -25.78 8.79
CA PHE A 242 3.45 -25.53 9.56
C PHE A 242 3.78 -26.71 10.48
N ASP A 243 2.80 -27.23 11.23
CA ASP A 243 2.97 -28.39 12.10
C ASP A 243 3.40 -29.64 11.30
N LYS A 244 2.82 -29.85 10.12
CA LYS A 244 3.24 -30.93 9.20
C LYS A 244 4.66 -30.74 8.68
N LEU A 245 5.07 -29.52 8.37
CA LEU A 245 6.43 -29.20 7.96
C LEU A 245 7.41 -29.42 9.10
N LEU A 246 7.04 -29.02 10.33
CA LEU A 246 7.82 -29.23 11.54
C LEU A 246 8.03 -30.72 11.82
N ALA A 247 6.97 -31.53 11.72
CA ALA A 247 7.04 -32.98 11.89
C ALA A 247 7.98 -33.62 10.84
N ARG A 248 7.84 -33.28 9.56
CA ARG A 248 8.72 -33.78 8.49
C ARG A 248 10.16 -33.27 8.61
N ALA A 249 10.33 -32.08 9.17
CA ALA A 249 11.63 -31.52 9.49
C ALA A 249 12.27 -32.28 10.65
N ALA A 250 11.54 -32.74 11.65
CA ALA A 250 12.10 -33.58 12.72
C ALA A 250 12.65 -34.90 12.16
N ASP A 251 11.97 -35.50 11.18
CA ASP A 251 12.33 -36.79 10.57
C ASP A 251 13.53 -36.74 9.60
N GLY A 252 14.18 -35.58 9.40
CA GLY A 252 15.32 -35.43 8.49
C GLY A 252 14.98 -35.47 6.99
N ARG A 253 13.71 -35.68 6.61
CA ARG A 253 13.25 -35.84 5.22
C ARG A 253 12.90 -34.53 4.51
N ALA A 254 12.92 -33.40 5.20
CA ALA A 254 12.51 -32.11 4.65
C ALA A 254 13.70 -31.15 4.49
N GLY A 255 14.53 -31.35 3.45
CA GLY A 255 15.67 -30.45 3.15
C GLY A 255 15.24 -28.98 3.03
N PHE A 256 14.45 -28.63 2.00
CA PHE A 256 13.97 -27.25 1.80
C PHE A 256 12.82 -26.84 2.74
N GLY A 257 12.12 -27.80 3.34
CA GLY A 257 11.01 -27.51 4.26
C GLY A 257 11.47 -26.81 5.54
N ARG A 258 12.70 -27.10 6.00
CA ARG A 258 13.35 -26.47 7.16
C ARG A 258 13.70 -25.00 6.89
N GLU A 259 14.14 -24.69 5.68
CA GLU A 259 14.46 -23.32 5.25
C GLU A 259 13.23 -22.43 5.16
N MET A 260 12.09 -22.98 4.73
CA MET A 260 10.84 -22.21 4.69
C MET A 260 10.34 -21.82 6.09
N LEU A 261 10.64 -22.60 7.14
CA LEU A 261 10.34 -22.22 8.53
C LEU A 261 11.03 -20.91 8.92
N ALA A 262 12.22 -20.67 8.34
CA ALA A 262 12.98 -19.44 8.55
C ALA A 262 12.36 -18.23 7.88
N LEU A 263 11.52 -18.37 6.85
CA LEU A 263 10.99 -17.24 6.08
C LEU A 263 9.67 -16.66 6.64
N GLY A 264 9.15 -17.20 7.74
CA GLY A 264 7.92 -16.75 8.41
C GLY A 264 6.64 -17.08 7.63
N PRO A 265 5.45 -16.89 8.23
CA PRO A 265 4.18 -17.36 7.67
C PRO A 265 3.85 -16.81 6.28
N GLN A 266 4.30 -15.59 5.97
CA GLN A 266 4.02 -14.94 4.69
C GLN A 266 4.76 -15.58 3.52
N ALA A 267 5.79 -16.39 3.80
CA ALA A 267 6.49 -17.19 2.82
C ALA A 267 5.89 -18.59 2.64
N HIS A 268 4.80 -18.93 3.34
CA HIS A 268 4.12 -20.21 3.16
C HIS A 268 2.94 -20.07 2.20
N LEU A 269 2.94 -20.91 1.15
CA LEU A 269 1.90 -20.91 0.13
C LEU A 269 0.49 -21.12 0.71
N THR A 270 0.39 -21.86 1.81
CA THR A 270 -0.88 -22.10 2.50
C THR A 270 -1.46 -20.86 3.17
N ALA A 271 -0.61 -19.98 3.72
CA ALA A 271 -1.04 -18.70 4.27
C ALA A 271 -1.53 -17.79 3.14
N THR A 272 -0.78 -17.73 2.04
CA THR A 272 -1.16 -16.98 0.83
C THR A 272 -2.46 -17.49 0.23
N ALA A 273 -2.61 -18.80 0.07
CA ALA A 273 -3.81 -19.43 -0.46
C ALA A 273 -5.02 -19.15 0.44
N MET A 274 -4.87 -19.25 1.76
CA MET A 274 -5.96 -18.94 2.69
C MET A 274 -6.31 -17.45 2.65
N GLY A 275 -5.32 -16.55 2.55
CA GLY A 275 -5.54 -15.13 2.34
C GLY A 275 -6.33 -14.84 1.06
N LEU A 276 -6.00 -15.52 -0.04
CA LEU A 276 -6.75 -15.45 -1.30
C LEU A 276 -8.17 -15.98 -1.17
N ILE A 277 -8.39 -17.10 -0.46
CA ILE A 277 -9.73 -17.65 -0.21
C ILE A 277 -10.56 -16.65 0.60
N VAL A 278 -10.01 -16.09 1.68
CA VAL A 278 -10.70 -15.08 2.49
C VAL A 278 -11.03 -13.86 1.65
N LEU A 279 -10.09 -13.37 0.84
CA LEU A 279 -10.32 -12.25 -0.07
C LEU A 279 -11.40 -12.57 -1.11
N PHE A 280 -11.40 -13.78 -1.66
CA PHE A 280 -12.40 -14.25 -2.61
C PHE A 280 -13.79 -14.29 -1.99
N VAL A 281 -13.93 -14.83 -0.78
CA VAL A 281 -15.19 -14.86 -0.04
C VAL A 281 -15.69 -13.45 0.23
N ILE A 282 -14.84 -12.55 0.73
CA ILE A 282 -15.21 -11.15 0.99
C ILE A 282 -15.65 -10.47 -0.30
N MET A 283 -14.88 -10.61 -1.39
CA MET A 283 -15.24 -10.00 -2.67
C MET A 283 -16.54 -10.57 -3.24
N THR A 284 -16.76 -11.86 -3.14
CA THR A 284 -18.02 -12.49 -3.59
C THR A 284 -19.19 -11.95 -2.80
N ILE A 285 -19.08 -11.86 -1.47
CA ILE A 285 -20.13 -11.28 -0.62
C ILE A 285 -20.41 -9.82 -1.04
N VAL A 286 -19.36 -9.01 -1.18
CA VAL A 286 -19.50 -7.60 -1.58
C VAL A 286 -20.15 -7.49 -2.96
N LEU A 287 -19.66 -8.20 -3.97
CA LEU A 287 -20.21 -8.17 -5.33
C LEU A 287 -21.67 -8.67 -5.37
N SER A 288 -22.02 -9.72 -4.62
CA SER A 288 -23.40 -10.20 -4.51
C SER A 288 -24.33 -9.17 -3.87
N PHE A 289 -23.90 -8.50 -2.81
CA PHE A 289 -24.65 -7.38 -2.26
C PHE A 289 -24.79 -6.27 -3.30
N LEU A 290 -23.74 -5.87 -3.99
CA LEU A 290 -23.84 -4.85 -5.03
C LEU A 290 -24.83 -5.25 -6.15
N TRP A 291 -24.77 -6.51 -6.59
CA TRP A 291 -25.67 -7.06 -7.61
C TRP A 291 -27.14 -7.00 -7.17
N MET A 292 -27.46 -7.48 -5.96
CA MET A 292 -28.82 -7.43 -5.41
C MET A 292 -29.35 -6.00 -5.24
N GLY A 293 -28.46 -5.01 -5.17
CA GLY A 293 -28.80 -3.60 -4.99
C GLY A 293 -29.05 -2.84 -6.27
N GLY A 294 -29.04 -3.50 -7.43
CA GLY A 294 -29.17 -2.84 -8.75
C GLY A 294 -28.01 -1.88 -9.04
N VAL A 295 -26.87 -2.05 -8.37
CA VAL A 295 -25.74 -1.13 -8.48
C VAL A 295 -25.11 -1.16 -9.86
N PHE A 296 -25.02 -2.34 -10.45
CA PHE A 296 -24.35 -2.54 -11.74
C PHE A 296 -25.12 -1.95 -12.92
N ASP A 297 -26.37 -1.54 -12.70
CA ASP A 297 -27.17 -0.81 -13.68
C ASP A 297 -26.76 0.66 -13.79
N HIS A 298 -25.97 1.17 -12.82
CA HIS A 298 -25.49 2.55 -12.87
C HIS A 298 -24.33 2.70 -13.88
N PRO A 299 -24.37 3.71 -14.77
CA PRO A 299 -23.36 3.89 -15.83
C PRO A 299 -21.93 4.11 -15.32
N GLN A 300 -21.76 4.49 -14.04
CA GLN A 300 -20.45 4.66 -13.41
C GLN A 300 -19.95 3.43 -12.63
N ALA A 301 -20.73 2.34 -12.56
CA ALA A 301 -20.37 1.14 -11.81
C ALA A 301 -19.05 0.51 -12.31
N GLY A 302 -18.84 0.50 -13.63
CA GLY A 302 -17.59 0.01 -14.23
C GLY A 302 -16.34 0.80 -13.80
N ALA A 303 -16.45 2.12 -13.60
CA ALA A 303 -15.35 2.95 -13.10
C ALA A 303 -15.08 2.69 -11.61
N GLY A 304 -16.13 2.58 -10.79
CA GLY A 304 -16.02 2.25 -9.36
C GLY A 304 -15.34 0.89 -9.15
N VAL A 305 -15.71 -0.12 -9.93
CA VAL A 305 -15.11 -1.45 -9.85
C VAL A 305 -13.65 -1.41 -10.31
N ALA A 306 -13.32 -0.72 -11.40
CA ALA A 306 -11.94 -0.58 -11.84
C ALA A 306 -11.04 0.01 -10.73
N ASN A 307 -11.54 1.01 -10.00
CA ASN A 307 -10.85 1.61 -8.86
C ASN A 307 -10.72 0.64 -7.67
N SER A 308 -11.76 -0.14 -7.38
CA SER A 308 -11.69 -1.18 -6.33
C SER A 308 -10.70 -2.29 -6.68
N MET A 309 -10.58 -2.65 -7.97
CA MET A 309 -9.59 -3.63 -8.43
C MET A 309 -8.15 -3.13 -8.24
N PHE A 310 -7.92 -1.81 -8.37
CA PHE A 310 -6.64 -1.22 -8.02
C PHE A 310 -6.27 -1.44 -6.54
N GLY A 311 -7.24 -1.23 -5.62
CA GLY A 311 -7.06 -1.49 -4.20
C GLY A 311 -6.84 -2.98 -3.89
N LEU A 312 -7.55 -3.86 -4.58
CA LEU A 312 -7.40 -5.31 -4.45
C LEU A 312 -5.98 -5.76 -4.84
N LEU A 313 -5.51 -5.32 -6.00
CA LEU A 313 -4.18 -5.63 -6.48
C LEU A 313 -3.10 -5.05 -5.58
N GLY A 314 -3.27 -3.82 -5.07
CA GLY A 314 -2.38 -3.24 -4.07
C GLY A 314 -2.28 -4.09 -2.80
N THR A 315 -3.40 -4.64 -2.33
CA THR A 315 -3.45 -5.54 -1.17
C THR A 315 -2.70 -6.85 -1.44
N LEU A 316 -2.88 -7.44 -2.62
CA LEU A 316 -2.18 -8.65 -3.03
C LEU A 316 -0.66 -8.43 -3.16
N MET A 317 -0.25 -7.27 -3.66
CA MET A 317 1.17 -6.88 -3.72
C MET A 317 1.77 -6.57 -2.33
N GLY A 318 0.94 -6.30 -1.32
CA GLY A 318 1.35 -6.24 0.07
C GLY A 318 2.09 -7.51 0.52
N GLY A 319 1.66 -8.69 0.06
CA GLY A 319 2.33 -9.97 0.36
C GLY A 319 3.78 -10.03 -0.13
N ILE A 320 4.08 -9.45 -1.28
CA ILE A 320 5.44 -9.37 -1.85
C ILE A 320 6.35 -8.51 -0.96
N SER A 321 5.82 -7.40 -0.44
CA SER A 321 6.55 -6.49 0.44
C SER A 321 6.89 -7.17 1.77
N GLN A 322 5.95 -7.95 2.31
CA GLN A 322 6.15 -8.71 3.54
C GLN A 322 7.17 -9.83 3.35
N LEU A 323 7.15 -10.48 2.19
CA LEU A 323 8.12 -11.51 1.79
C LEU A 323 9.55 -10.95 1.67
N HIS A 324 9.72 -9.72 1.18
CA HIS A 324 11.01 -9.03 1.25
C HIS A 324 11.46 -8.88 2.70
N GLY A 325 10.58 -8.33 3.54
CA GLY A 325 10.86 -8.06 4.94
C GLY A 325 11.40 -9.29 5.66
N SER A 326 10.74 -10.43 5.46
CA SER A 326 11.12 -11.69 6.11
C SER A 326 12.47 -12.21 5.65
N ILE A 327 12.81 -12.11 4.36
CA ILE A 327 14.11 -12.54 3.82
C ILE A 327 15.25 -11.71 4.41
N VAL A 328 15.09 -10.38 4.48
CA VAL A 328 16.24 -9.53 4.86
C VAL A 328 16.49 -9.48 6.36
N ARG A 329 15.45 -9.51 7.19
CA ARG A 329 15.61 -9.36 8.63
C ARG A 329 16.19 -10.62 9.28
N ARG A 330 15.92 -11.79 8.73
CA ARG A 330 16.29 -13.07 9.36
C ARG A 330 17.70 -13.56 8.99
N HIS A 331 18.53 -12.72 8.36
CA HIS A 331 19.93 -13.04 8.05
C HIS A 331 20.75 -13.64 9.21
N GLN A 332 20.41 -13.31 10.47
CA GLN A 332 21.05 -13.90 11.65
C GLN A 332 20.48 -15.29 12.02
N GLU A 333 19.16 -15.48 11.94
CA GLU A 333 18.49 -16.78 12.17
C GLU A 333 18.82 -17.77 11.03
N GLU A 334 18.98 -17.25 9.82
CA GLU A 334 19.38 -17.99 8.62
C GLU A 334 20.80 -18.56 8.73
N CYS A 335 21.65 -17.99 9.58
CA CYS A 335 22.96 -18.55 9.92
C CYS A 335 22.83 -19.89 10.65
N LEU A 336 21.90 -19.98 11.59
CA LEU A 336 21.61 -21.21 12.33
C LEU A 336 20.96 -22.25 11.42
N VAL A 337 20.12 -21.81 10.48
CA VAL A 337 19.44 -22.70 9.53
C VAL A 337 20.42 -23.23 8.48
N ALA A 338 21.39 -22.44 8.02
CA ALA A 338 22.42 -22.88 7.08
C ALA A 338 23.35 -23.97 7.65
N LEU A 339 23.45 -24.08 8.98
CA LEU A 339 24.19 -25.15 9.66
C LEU A 339 23.42 -26.48 9.69
N LEU A 340 22.15 -26.50 9.30
CA LEU A 340 21.37 -27.74 9.29
C LEU A 340 21.84 -28.67 8.16
N PRO A 341 21.95 -29.99 8.42
CA PRO A 341 22.29 -30.95 7.38
C PRO A 341 21.20 -30.99 6.30
N GLY A 342 21.62 -31.00 5.03
CA GLY A 342 20.74 -31.14 3.86
C GLY A 342 20.28 -29.83 3.20
N VAL A 343 20.75 -28.67 3.67
CA VAL A 343 20.47 -27.36 3.04
C VAL A 343 21.20 -27.26 1.69
N PRO A 344 20.52 -26.94 0.57
CA PRO A 344 21.18 -26.71 -0.70
C PRO A 344 22.10 -25.49 -0.59
N ARG A 345 23.27 -25.54 -1.23
CA ARG A 345 24.25 -24.46 -1.21
C ARG A 345 24.33 -23.75 -2.56
N GLY A 346 24.77 -22.50 -2.53
CA GLY A 346 25.08 -21.70 -3.72
C GLY A 346 23.91 -21.60 -4.70
N GLN A 347 24.14 -22.05 -5.94
CA GLN A 347 23.15 -21.93 -7.01
C GLN A 347 21.86 -22.72 -6.76
N ALA A 348 21.98 -23.88 -6.11
CA ALA A 348 20.84 -24.74 -5.83
C ALA A 348 19.85 -24.05 -4.87
N PHE A 349 20.38 -23.33 -3.88
CA PHE A 349 19.59 -22.52 -2.97
C PHE A 349 18.84 -21.41 -3.71
N ASN A 350 19.57 -20.59 -4.48
CA ASN A 350 18.95 -19.48 -5.24
C ASN A 350 17.87 -19.99 -6.20
N ARG A 351 18.04 -21.19 -6.78
CA ARG A 351 17.03 -21.84 -7.62
C ARG A 351 15.76 -22.17 -6.84
N GLN A 352 15.90 -22.73 -5.65
CA GLN A 352 14.77 -23.14 -4.82
C GLN A 352 14.04 -21.94 -4.23
N LEU A 353 14.79 -20.95 -3.71
CA LEU A 353 14.25 -19.68 -3.27
C LEU A 353 13.50 -18.99 -4.41
N GLY A 354 14.14 -18.83 -5.57
CA GLY A 354 13.52 -18.22 -6.75
C GLY A 354 12.23 -18.91 -7.17
N ARG A 355 12.21 -20.25 -7.21
CA ARG A 355 10.98 -21.03 -7.50
C ARG A 355 9.90 -20.77 -6.45
N ALA A 356 10.26 -20.72 -5.17
CA ALA A 356 9.30 -20.45 -4.10
C ALA A 356 8.71 -19.04 -4.22
N LEU A 357 9.55 -18.01 -4.41
CA LEU A 357 9.10 -16.62 -4.60
C LEU A 357 8.20 -16.48 -5.83
N MET A 358 8.58 -17.08 -6.96
CA MET A 358 7.77 -17.02 -8.18
C MET A 358 6.44 -17.78 -8.04
N ARG A 359 6.41 -18.90 -7.33
CA ARG A 359 5.15 -19.62 -7.03
C ARG A 359 4.21 -18.74 -6.20
N HIS A 360 4.72 -18.09 -5.16
CA HIS A 360 3.92 -17.15 -4.35
C HIS A 360 3.39 -16.00 -5.21
N PHE A 361 4.28 -15.41 -6.01
CA PHE A 361 3.92 -14.34 -6.92
C PHE A 361 2.82 -14.74 -7.89
N PHE A 362 3.00 -15.83 -8.63
CA PHE A 362 2.00 -16.29 -9.60
C PHE A 362 0.71 -16.77 -8.96
N LEU A 363 0.75 -17.28 -7.72
CA LEU A 363 -0.45 -17.60 -6.97
C LEU A 363 -1.24 -16.34 -6.62
N LEU A 364 -0.58 -15.30 -6.08
CA LEU A 364 -1.20 -14.01 -5.77
C LEU A 364 -1.69 -13.29 -7.03
N TRP A 365 -0.84 -13.23 -8.05
CA TRP A 365 -1.15 -12.61 -9.33
C TRP A 365 -2.29 -13.35 -10.04
N GLY A 366 -2.22 -14.67 -10.13
CA GLY A 366 -3.24 -15.50 -10.77
C GLY A 366 -4.57 -15.43 -10.02
N GLY A 367 -4.55 -15.48 -8.68
CA GLY A 367 -5.74 -15.30 -7.85
C GLY A 367 -6.36 -13.91 -8.01
N GLY A 368 -5.55 -12.85 -8.02
CA GLY A 368 -6.03 -11.49 -8.28
C GLY A 368 -6.58 -11.29 -9.70
N SER A 369 -5.90 -11.86 -10.70
CA SER A 369 -6.34 -11.82 -12.10
C SER A 369 -7.64 -12.58 -12.31
N LEU A 370 -7.80 -13.73 -11.65
CA LEU A 370 -9.04 -14.49 -11.66
C LEU A 370 -10.19 -13.69 -11.03
N LEU A 371 -9.95 -13.06 -9.87
CA LEU A 371 -10.93 -12.20 -9.23
C LEU A 371 -11.36 -11.03 -10.13
N MET A 372 -10.41 -10.40 -10.83
CA MET A 372 -10.70 -9.37 -11.82
C MET A 372 -11.49 -9.91 -13.02
N GLY A 373 -11.12 -11.08 -13.54
CA GLY A 373 -11.84 -11.73 -14.64
C GLY A 373 -13.28 -12.06 -14.26
N LEU A 374 -13.50 -12.59 -13.05
CA LEU A 374 -14.84 -12.85 -12.53
C LEU A 374 -15.65 -11.56 -12.36
N ALA A 375 -15.04 -10.48 -11.88
CA ALA A 375 -15.69 -9.18 -11.80
C ALA A 375 -16.10 -8.66 -13.19
N LEU A 376 -15.26 -8.84 -14.21
CA LEU A 376 -15.61 -8.49 -15.61
C LEU A 376 -16.82 -9.27 -16.11
N CYS A 377 -16.93 -10.56 -15.79
CA CYS A 377 -18.09 -11.37 -16.17
C CYS A 377 -19.40 -10.94 -15.49
N TRP A 378 -19.30 -10.32 -14.32
CA TRP A 378 -20.48 -9.94 -13.51
C TRP A 378 -20.99 -8.53 -13.82
N ILE A 379 -20.22 -7.70 -14.51
CA ILE A 379 -20.50 -6.27 -14.65
C ILE A 379 -20.62 -5.90 -16.14
N PRO A 380 -21.85 -5.69 -16.63
CA PRO A 380 -22.09 -5.28 -18.01
C PRO A 380 -21.35 -3.97 -18.34
N GLY A 381 -20.86 -3.86 -19.58
CA GLY A 381 -20.22 -2.63 -20.07
C GLY A 381 -18.79 -2.38 -19.55
N THR A 382 -18.20 -3.32 -18.82
CA THR A 382 -16.84 -3.16 -18.32
C THR A 382 -15.81 -3.43 -19.42
N SER A 383 -14.92 -2.46 -19.65
CA SER A 383 -13.88 -2.54 -20.68
C SER A 383 -12.89 -3.68 -20.40
N SER A 384 -12.59 -4.49 -21.43
CA SER A 384 -11.53 -5.52 -21.38
C SER A 384 -10.15 -4.92 -21.11
N ALA A 385 -9.98 -3.60 -21.29
CA ALA A 385 -8.77 -2.88 -20.96
C ALA A 385 -8.41 -2.94 -19.46
N ILE A 386 -9.35 -3.31 -18.57
CA ILE A 386 -9.04 -3.63 -17.17
C ILE A 386 -8.05 -4.80 -17.04
N LEU A 387 -7.98 -5.69 -18.03
CA LEU A 387 -6.98 -6.77 -18.05
C LEU A 387 -5.55 -6.26 -18.24
N ALA A 388 -5.35 -4.99 -18.61
CA ALA A 388 -4.01 -4.40 -18.66
C ALA A 388 -3.36 -4.27 -17.28
N PHE A 389 -4.16 -4.15 -16.21
CA PHE A 389 -3.67 -4.09 -14.83
C PHE A 389 -2.87 -5.33 -14.42
N PRO A 390 -3.43 -6.55 -14.45
CA PRO A 390 -2.67 -7.73 -14.07
C PRO A 390 -1.43 -7.92 -14.95
N VAL A 391 -1.49 -7.55 -16.23
CA VAL A 391 -0.36 -7.67 -17.17
C VAL A 391 0.80 -6.78 -16.77
N VAL A 392 0.52 -5.51 -16.48
CA VAL A 392 1.54 -4.57 -16.01
C VAL A 392 2.09 -5.05 -14.65
N LEU A 393 1.22 -5.57 -13.77
CA LEU A 393 1.65 -6.14 -12.48
C LEU A 393 2.53 -7.38 -12.60
N VAL A 394 2.44 -8.16 -13.69
CA VAL A 394 3.40 -9.24 -13.97
C VAL A 394 4.83 -8.70 -13.96
N GLY A 395 5.07 -7.45 -14.38
CA GLY A 395 6.38 -6.82 -14.30
C GLY A 395 6.94 -6.76 -12.86
N GLY A 396 6.08 -6.68 -11.85
CA GLY A 396 6.47 -6.67 -10.44
C GLY A 396 7.21 -7.94 -9.99
N GLY A 397 6.94 -9.10 -10.59
CA GLY A 397 7.64 -10.34 -10.27
C GLY A 397 9.12 -10.34 -10.69
N LEU A 398 9.53 -9.45 -11.61
CA LEU A 398 10.96 -9.26 -11.94
C LEU A 398 11.76 -8.74 -10.74
N VAL A 399 11.11 -8.03 -9.80
CA VAL A 399 11.75 -7.54 -8.55
C VAL A 399 12.10 -8.70 -7.63
N LEU A 400 11.28 -9.76 -7.63
CA LEU A 400 11.54 -10.95 -6.83
C LEU A 400 12.75 -11.74 -7.32
N LEU A 401 13.14 -11.55 -8.59
CA LEU A 401 14.30 -12.17 -9.22
C LEU A 401 15.57 -11.31 -9.17
N ARG A 402 15.68 -10.43 -8.18
CA ARG A 402 16.90 -9.63 -7.98
C ARG A 402 17.99 -10.40 -7.23
N ASP A 403 19.15 -9.77 -7.14
CA ASP A 403 20.24 -10.20 -6.27
C ASP A 403 19.88 -9.94 -4.78
N TRP A 404 19.34 -10.95 -4.12
CA TRP A 404 19.03 -10.93 -2.69
C TRP A 404 20.28 -10.90 -1.80
N SER A 405 21.43 -11.28 -2.33
CA SER A 405 22.69 -11.31 -1.61
C SER A 405 23.17 -9.90 -1.19
N ARG A 406 22.65 -8.87 -1.87
CA ARG A 406 22.93 -7.45 -1.65
C ARG A 406 21.68 -6.67 -1.20
N ALA A 407 20.58 -7.36 -0.93
CA ALA A 407 19.33 -6.71 -0.55
C ALA A 407 19.45 -6.10 0.85
N GLY A 408 19.16 -4.80 0.96
CA GLY A 408 19.02 -4.11 2.23
C GLY A 408 17.60 -4.19 2.79
N PRO A 409 17.39 -3.73 4.04
CA PRO A 409 16.08 -3.75 4.68
C PRO A 409 15.04 -3.05 3.80
N PHE A 410 13.86 -3.67 3.68
CA PHE A 410 12.78 -3.06 2.92
C PHE A 410 12.35 -1.77 3.60
N LYS A 411 12.14 -0.71 2.83
CA LYS A 411 11.44 0.45 3.32
C LYS A 411 10.08 0.48 2.65
N GLY A 412 9.00 0.46 3.42
CA GLY A 412 7.65 0.36 2.84
C GLY A 412 7.27 1.47 1.87
N TRP A 413 7.82 2.68 2.01
CA TRP A 413 7.58 3.75 1.04
C TRP A 413 8.22 3.47 -0.33
N LEU A 414 9.27 2.65 -0.38
CA LEU A 414 9.86 2.19 -1.65
C LEU A 414 8.94 1.21 -2.37
N ALA A 415 8.13 0.44 -1.64
CA ALA A 415 7.04 -0.33 -2.24
C ALA A 415 6.06 0.60 -2.95
N VAL A 416 5.60 1.65 -2.26
CA VAL A 416 4.67 2.63 -2.82
C VAL A 416 5.25 3.30 -4.08
N LEU A 417 6.50 3.74 -4.03
CA LEU A 417 7.18 4.33 -5.20
C LEU A 417 7.45 3.33 -6.33
N PHE A 418 7.46 2.03 -6.04
CA PHE A 418 7.62 1.00 -7.06
C PHE A 418 6.28 0.58 -7.67
N TYR A 419 5.22 0.54 -6.87
CA TYR A 419 3.88 0.16 -7.30
C TYR A 419 3.09 1.30 -7.92
N LEU A 420 3.35 2.55 -7.55
CA LEU A 420 2.68 3.72 -8.14
C LEU A 420 2.98 3.90 -9.64
N PRO A 421 4.22 3.74 -10.15
CA PRO A 421 4.47 3.78 -11.59
C PRO A 421 3.78 2.64 -12.32
N LEU A 422 3.73 1.45 -11.69
CA LEU A 422 3.08 0.26 -12.23
C LEU A 422 1.56 0.46 -12.30
N ALA A 423 0.98 1.07 -11.28
CA ALA A 423 -0.42 1.50 -11.24
C ALA A 423 -0.76 2.48 -12.36
N LEU A 424 0.10 3.48 -12.54
CA LEU A 424 -0.10 4.53 -13.54
C LEU A 424 0.13 4.01 -14.95
N ALA A 425 1.09 3.11 -15.14
CA ALA A 425 1.27 2.39 -16.40
C ALA A 425 0.06 1.51 -16.72
N ALA A 426 -0.60 0.93 -15.72
CA ALA A 426 -1.83 0.19 -15.90
C ALA A 426 -3.06 1.08 -16.21
N ALA A 427 -3.16 2.25 -15.57
CA ALA A 427 -4.20 3.22 -15.88
C ALA A 427 -3.99 3.84 -17.29
N GLY A 428 -2.75 4.18 -17.62
CA GLY A 428 -2.37 4.72 -18.92
C GLY A 428 -2.52 3.70 -20.05
N SER A 429 -2.19 2.43 -19.81
CA SER A 429 -2.43 1.36 -20.78
C SER A 429 -3.91 1.09 -21.00
N ARG A 430 -4.76 1.27 -19.98
CA ARG A 430 -6.21 1.24 -20.17
C ARG A 430 -6.67 2.31 -21.16
N VAL A 431 -6.28 3.57 -20.93
CA VAL A 431 -6.68 4.68 -21.82
C VAL A 431 -6.12 4.47 -23.22
N ALA A 432 -4.86 4.05 -23.33
CA ALA A 432 -4.25 3.73 -24.61
C ALA A 432 -4.99 2.58 -25.32
N LEU A 433 -5.46 1.56 -24.61
CA LEU A 433 -6.22 0.45 -25.21
C LEU A 433 -7.63 0.84 -25.66
N GLU A 434 -8.25 1.81 -24.98
CA GLU A 434 -9.57 2.32 -25.36
C GLU A 434 -9.50 3.25 -26.58
N GLU A 435 -8.36 3.94 -26.78
CA GLU A 435 -8.19 4.90 -27.88
C GLU A 435 -7.27 4.43 -29.03
N SER A 436 -6.48 3.38 -28.85
CA SER A 436 -5.56 2.89 -29.88
C SER A 436 -6.14 1.77 -30.74
N TRP A 437 -5.57 1.62 -31.94
CA TRP A 437 -5.78 0.49 -32.84
C TRP A 437 -5.22 -0.84 -32.28
N LEU A 438 -4.43 -0.80 -31.20
CA LEU A 438 -3.90 -1.99 -30.54
C LEU A 438 -4.98 -2.55 -29.61
N GLY A 439 -5.77 -3.50 -30.11
CA GLY A 439 -6.72 -4.23 -29.27
C GLY A 439 -6.03 -4.91 -28.07
N THR A 440 -6.80 -5.23 -27.02
CA THR A 440 -6.30 -5.83 -25.77
C THR A 440 -5.39 -7.04 -26.02
N GLY A 441 -5.71 -7.88 -27.01
CA GLY A 441 -4.89 -9.03 -27.40
C GLY A 441 -3.48 -8.67 -27.87
N SER A 442 -3.33 -7.62 -28.68
CA SER A 442 -2.03 -7.16 -29.18
C SER A 442 -1.16 -6.60 -28.07
N PHE A 443 -1.76 -5.88 -27.11
CA PHE A 443 -1.05 -5.42 -25.92
C PHE A 443 -0.57 -6.57 -25.05
N LEU A 444 -1.40 -7.61 -24.86
CA LEU A 444 -1.00 -8.82 -24.15
C LEU A 444 0.17 -9.53 -24.83
N ALA A 445 0.12 -9.66 -26.16
CA ALA A 445 1.19 -10.27 -26.94
C ALA A 445 2.51 -9.47 -26.82
N LEU A 446 2.44 -8.14 -26.91
CA LEU A 446 3.59 -7.27 -26.76
C LEU A 446 4.18 -7.34 -25.35
N ALA A 447 3.34 -7.30 -24.32
CA ALA A 447 3.77 -7.44 -22.94
C ALA A 447 4.45 -8.79 -22.70
N ALA A 448 3.91 -9.88 -23.25
CA ALA A 448 4.53 -11.20 -23.18
C ALA A 448 5.89 -11.24 -23.90
N LEU A 449 5.98 -10.66 -25.10
CA LEU A 449 7.22 -10.54 -25.88
C LEU A 449 8.32 -9.79 -25.13
N ILE A 450 7.97 -8.77 -24.34
CA ILE A 450 8.92 -7.98 -23.55
C ILE A 450 9.25 -8.66 -22.22
N LEU A 451 8.24 -9.13 -21.49
CA LEU A 451 8.42 -9.65 -20.14
C LEU A 451 9.09 -11.03 -20.14
N ALA A 452 8.78 -11.92 -21.08
CA ALA A 452 9.37 -13.26 -21.12
C ALA A 452 10.91 -13.26 -21.19
N PRO A 453 11.57 -12.53 -22.13
CA PRO A 453 13.03 -12.47 -22.16
C PRO A 453 13.61 -11.77 -20.92
N LEU A 454 12.93 -10.77 -20.36
CA LEU A 454 13.35 -10.11 -19.12
C LEU A 454 13.31 -11.08 -17.93
N TYR A 455 12.29 -11.93 -17.83
CA TYR A 455 12.20 -12.98 -16.82
C TYR A 455 13.32 -14.00 -16.95
N VAL A 456 13.61 -14.47 -18.17
CA VAL A 456 14.71 -15.41 -18.43
C VAL A 456 16.06 -14.76 -18.08
N TRP A 457 16.27 -13.51 -18.47
CA TRP A 457 17.48 -12.76 -18.13
C TRP A 457 17.63 -12.57 -16.61
N ARG A 458 16.59 -12.08 -15.92
CA ARG A 458 16.60 -11.90 -14.46
C ARG A 458 16.78 -13.21 -13.70
N TRP A 459 16.15 -14.28 -14.16
CA TRP A 459 16.36 -15.62 -13.63
C TRP A 459 17.83 -16.02 -13.70
N ARG A 460 18.48 -15.84 -14.86
CA ARG A 460 19.92 -16.12 -15.03
C ARG A 460 20.79 -15.26 -14.11
N VAL A 461 20.44 -13.98 -13.94
CA VAL A 461 21.17 -13.06 -13.04
C VAL A 461 21.09 -13.53 -11.58
N MET A 462 19.89 -13.83 -11.07
CA MET A 462 19.70 -14.36 -9.71
C MET A 462 20.44 -15.69 -9.51
N MET A 463 20.43 -16.54 -10.53
CA MET A 463 21.17 -17.81 -10.53
C MET A 463 22.69 -17.66 -10.59
N ARG A 464 23.23 -16.49 -10.92
CA ARG A 464 24.67 -16.19 -10.88
C ARG A 464 25.06 -15.38 -9.65
N ALA A 465 24.09 -14.82 -8.94
CA ALA A 465 24.33 -14.08 -7.72
C ALA A 465 24.90 -15.01 -6.62
N PRO A 466 25.68 -14.46 -5.67
CA PRO A 466 26.03 -15.18 -4.46
C PRO A 466 24.79 -15.71 -3.74
N MET A 467 24.97 -16.70 -2.87
CA MET A 467 23.87 -17.21 -2.04
C MET A 467 23.24 -16.04 -1.28
N ALA A 468 21.90 -15.92 -1.36
CA ALA A 468 21.17 -14.80 -0.78
C ALA A 468 21.56 -14.59 0.69
N TRP A 469 21.64 -15.69 1.44
CA TRP A 469 22.01 -15.71 2.85
C TRP A 469 23.52 -15.50 3.05
N PRO A 470 23.94 -14.44 3.76
CA PRO A 470 25.36 -14.13 3.98
C PRO A 470 26.12 -15.22 4.75
N ALA A 471 25.44 -15.88 5.68
CA ALA A 471 26.04 -16.86 6.57
C ALA A 471 26.57 -18.11 5.86
N ALA A 472 25.91 -18.53 4.78
CA ALA A 472 26.28 -19.71 4.00
C ALA A 472 27.35 -19.44 2.93
N ARG A 473 27.95 -18.24 2.92
CA ARG A 473 29.01 -17.85 1.98
C ARG A 473 30.42 -18.22 2.47
N ARG A 474 30.55 -18.69 3.72
CA ARG A 474 31.82 -19.05 4.35
C ARG A 474 32.06 -20.55 4.32
#